data_AF-A0A2V3UYN3-F1
#
_entry.id   AF-A0A2V3UYN3-F1
#
_cell.length_a   1.000
_cell.length_b   1.000
_cell.length_c   1.000
_cell.angle_alpha   90.00
_cell.angle_beta   90.00
_cell.angle_gamma   90.00
#
_symmetry.space_group_name_H-M   'P 1'
#
loop_
_entity.id
_entity.type
_entity.pdbx_description
1 polymer ?
#
loop_
_entity_poly.entity_id
_entity_poly.type
_entity_poly.pdbx_seq_one_letter_code
_entity_poly.pdbx_strand_id
1 'polypeptide(L)'
;MRILTEIPDEDIEKLDAIAAKSNTSRAATIREAVKLYLVQNGDDRSWIQRGAGYWKDRDDIGDAVEYQRAMREDRRSYDDI
;
A
#
# COMPACT_ATOMS: atom_id res chain seq x y z
N MET A 1 -13.24 3.62 25.47
CA MET A 1 -14.61 3.15 25.13
C MET A 1 -14.58 1.64 24.98
N ARG A 2 -15.56 0.92 25.53
CA ARG A 2 -15.68 -0.54 25.43
C ARG A 2 -16.90 -0.86 24.56
N ILE A 3 -16.74 -1.76 23.59
CA ILE A 3 -17.79 -2.18 22.65
C ILE A 3 -17.99 -3.70 22.86
N LEU A 4 -19.24 -4.15 22.85
CA LEU A 4 -19.60 -5.56 22.78
C LEU A 4 -20.12 -5.83 21.36
N THR A 5 -19.53 -6.82 20.69
CA THR A 5 -19.87 -7.20 19.32
C THR A 5 -19.82 -8.72 19.26
N GLU A 6 -20.78 -9.31 18.55
CA GLU A 6 -20.75 -10.72 18.22
C GLU A 6 -19.88 -10.91 16.97
N ILE A 7 -18.98 -11.87 17.04
CA ILE A 7 -18.10 -12.30 15.96
C ILE A 7 -18.23 -13.83 15.89
N PRO A 8 -18.48 -14.43 14.72
CA PRO A 8 -18.55 -15.88 14.59
C PRO A 8 -17.30 -16.57 15.12
N ASP A 9 -17.47 -17.73 15.76
CA ASP A 9 -16.37 -18.48 16.37
C ASP A 9 -15.26 -18.82 15.35
N GLU A 10 -15.64 -19.19 14.13
CA GLU A 10 -14.69 -19.47 13.04
C GLU A 10 -13.77 -18.28 12.72
N ASP A 11 -14.27 -17.06 12.83
CA ASP A 11 -13.48 -15.85 12.56
C ASP A 11 -12.59 -15.50 13.75
N ILE A 12 -13.04 -15.77 14.98
CA ILE A 12 -12.20 -15.66 16.18
C ILE A 12 -11.01 -16.62 16.12
N GLU A 13 -11.22 -17.87 15.68
CA GLU A 13 -10.15 -18.85 15.52
C GLU A 13 -9.10 -18.39 14.50
N LYS A 14 -9.53 -17.82 13.36
CA LYS A 14 -8.61 -17.25 12.37
C LYS A 14 -7.82 -16.08 12.96
N LEU A 15 -8.47 -15.19 13.72
CA LEU A 15 -7.82 -14.05 14.37
C LEU A 15 -6.79 -14.51 15.42
N ASP A 16 -7.08 -15.58 16.15
CA ASP A 16 -6.13 -16.17 17.10
C ASP A 16 -4.93 -16.80 16.42
N ALA A 17 -5.12 -17.50 15.31
CA ALA A 17 -4.02 -18.03 14.52
C ALA A 17 -3.10 -16.91 14.02
N ILE A 18 -3.66 -15.76 13.63
CA ILE A 18 -2.89 -14.56 13.24
C ILE A 18 -2.16 -13.98 14.45
N ALA A 19 -2.84 -13.84 15.59
CA ALA A 19 -2.26 -13.32 16.83
C ALA A 19 -1.06 -14.17 17.29
N ALA A 20 -1.20 -15.50 17.25
CA ALA A 20 -0.15 -16.44 17.59
C ALA A 20 1.06 -16.33 16.66
N LYS A 21 0.84 -16.23 15.34
CA LYS A 21 1.92 -16.04 14.36
C LYS A 21 2.69 -14.73 14.54
N SER A 22 1.98 -13.67 14.94
CA SER A 22 2.56 -12.33 15.12
C SER A 22 3.03 -12.06 16.55
N ASN A 23 2.90 -13.03 17.46
CA ASN A 23 3.21 -12.92 18.88
C ASN A 23 2.52 -11.72 19.56
N THR A 24 1.27 -11.44 19.14
CA THR A 24 0.43 -10.36 19.67
C THR A 24 -0.78 -10.90 20.41
N SER A 25 -1.43 -10.07 21.22
CA SER A 25 -2.68 -10.47 21.87
C SER A 25 -3.86 -10.39 20.90
N ARG A 26 -4.87 -11.26 21.08
CA ARG A 26 -6.13 -11.23 20.31
C ARG A 26 -6.72 -9.82 20.20
N ALA A 27 -6.77 -9.09 21.32
CA ALA A 27 -7.31 -7.73 21.35
C ALA A 27 -6.45 -6.73 20.54
N ALA A 28 -5.13 -6.92 20.47
CA ALA A 28 -4.27 -6.13 19.60
C ALA A 28 -4.56 -6.42 18.12
N THR A 29 -4.71 -7.69 17.75
CA THR A 29 -5.06 -8.12 16.39
C THR A 29 -6.40 -7.54 15.95
N ILE A 30 -7.43 -7.58 16.82
CA ILE A 30 -8.75 -6.99 16.52
C ILE A 30 -8.64 -5.48 16.29
N ARG A 31 -7.87 -4.76 17.13
CA ARG A 31 -7.65 -3.31 16.92
C ARG A 31 -6.97 -3.03 15.59
N GLU A 32 -6.01 -3.86 15.20
CA GLU A 32 -5.31 -3.70 13.93
C GLU A 32 -6.22 -3.97 12.74
N ALA A 33 -7.06 -5.02 12.82
CA ALA A 33 -8.07 -5.31 11.81
C ALA A 33 -9.04 -4.13 11.62
N VAL A 34 -9.51 -3.51 12.70
CA VAL A 34 -10.36 -2.31 12.64
C VAL A 34 -9.64 -1.14 11.98
N LYS A 35 -8.38 -0.86 12.35
CA LYS A 35 -7.60 0.21 11.72
C LYS A 35 -7.44 -0.04 10.22
N LEU A 36 -7.09 -1.26 9.83
CA LEU A 36 -6.91 -1.62 8.43
C LEU A 36 -8.20 -1.44 7.64
N TYR A 37 -9.34 -1.87 8.20
CA TYR A 37 -10.66 -1.65 7.60
C TYR A 37 -10.95 -0.16 7.38
N LEU A 38 -10.66 0.69 8.37
CA LEU A 38 -10.86 2.15 8.26
C LEU A 38 -9.93 2.78 7.23
N VAL A 39 -8.68 2.32 7.09
CA VAL A 39 -7.76 2.80 6.05
C VAL A 39 -8.23 2.37 4.66
N GLN A 40 -8.71 1.14 4.51
CA GLN A 40 -9.17 0.62 3.22
C GLN A 40 -10.48 1.25 2.75
N ASN A 41 -11.38 1.58 3.67
CA ASN A 41 -12.70 2.16 3.38
C ASN A 41 -12.77 3.67 3.62
N GLY A 42 -11.66 4.28 4.01
CA GLY A 42 -11.57 5.72 4.18
C GLY A 42 -11.40 6.42 2.83
N ASP A 43 -12.05 7.57 2.66
CA ASP A 43 -11.86 8.44 1.48
C ASP A 43 -10.49 9.17 1.50
N ASP A 44 -9.68 8.97 2.54
CA ASP A 44 -8.39 9.62 2.71
C ASP A 44 -7.33 9.03 1.75
N ARG A 45 -7.18 9.71 0.62
CA ARG A 45 -6.15 9.45 -0.40
C ARG A 45 -4.86 10.24 -0.17
N SER A 46 -4.65 10.83 1.01
CA SER A 46 -3.44 11.61 1.34
C SER A 46 -2.14 10.82 1.14
N TRP A 47 -2.18 9.48 1.22
CA TRP A 47 -1.03 8.62 0.96
C TRP A 47 -0.49 8.74 -0.47
N ILE A 48 -1.35 9.02 -1.46
CA ILE A 48 -0.95 9.23 -2.85
C ILE A 48 -0.07 10.47 -2.95
N GLN A 49 -0.51 11.56 -2.31
CA GLN A 49 0.24 12.81 -2.31
C GLN A 49 1.54 12.70 -1.50
N ARG A 50 1.55 11.91 -0.42
CA ARG A 50 2.77 11.61 0.35
C ARG A 50 3.78 10.79 -0.43
N GLY A 51 3.34 9.85 -1.26
CA GLY A 51 4.21 9.01 -2.10
C GLY A 51 4.71 9.70 -3.37
N ALA A 52 4.05 10.79 -3.79
CA ALA A 52 4.46 11.56 -4.96
C ALA A 52 5.88 12.13 -4.74
N GLY A 53 6.84 11.67 -5.56
CA GLY A 53 8.22 12.16 -5.53
C GLY A 53 9.21 11.32 -4.70
N TYR A 54 8.81 10.18 -4.13
CA TYR A 54 9.75 9.29 -3.40
C TYR A 54 11.00 8.87 -4.20
N TRP A 55 10.88 8.87 -5.53
CA TRP A 55 11.95 8.46 -6.44
C TRP A 55 12.54 9.64 -7.22
N LYS A 56 12.12 10.87 -6.92
CA LYS A 56 12.50 12.06 -7.70
C LYS A 56 13.99 12.36 -7.63
N ASP A 57 14.58 12.19 -6.44
CA ASP A 57 15.97 12.56 -6.15
C ASP A 57 16.88 11.32 -6.03
N ARG A 58 16.53 10.24 -6.72
CA ARG A 58 17.32 9.01 -6.75
C ARG A 58 18.18 8.96 -8.01
N ASP A 59 19.48 8.95 -7.81
CA ASP A 59 20.47 9.04 -8.90
C ASP A 59 20.99 7.66 -9.35
N ASP A 60 20.69 6.61 -8.58
CA ASP A 60 21.13 5.23 -8.82
C ASP A 60 20.17 4.44 -9.74
N ILE A 61 19.06 5.04 -10.13
CA ILE A 61 18.14 4.57 -11.16
C ILE A 61 18.25 5.53 -12.34
N GLY A 62 18.73 5.03 -13.48
CA GLY A 62 18.90 5.86 -14.67
C GLY A 62 17.60 6.49 -15.16
N ASP A 63 17.72 7.58 -15.93
CA ASP A 63 16.56 8.32 -16.46
C ASP A 63 15.76 7.45 -17.45
N ALA A 64 14.50 7.19 -17.12
CA ALA A 64 13.62 6.37 -17.94
C ALA A 64 13.30 7.00 -19.31
N VAL A 65 13.24 8.34 -19.39
CA VAL A 65 13.02 9.08 -20.64
C VAL A 65 14.26 8.99 -21.52
N GLU A 66 15.46 9.16 -20.97
CA GLU A 66 16.70 8.96 -21.73
C GLU A 66 16.80 7.54 -22.28
N TYR A 67 16.54 6.54 -21.45
CA TYR A 67 16.52 5.14 -21.88
C TYR A 67 15.51 4.90 -23.02
N GLN A 68 14.30 5.44 -22.88
CA GLN A 68 13.27 5.33 -23.91
C GLN A 68 13.63 6.05 -25.21
N ARG A 69 14.37 7.17 -25.14
CA ARG A 69 14.86 7.90 -26.32
C ARG A 69 15.93 7.09 -27.04
N ALA A 70 16.90 6.53 -26.32
CA ALA A 70 17.93 5.68 -26.91
C ALA A 70 17.34 4.47 -27.65
N MET A 71 16.30 3.83 -27.08
CA MET A 71 15.61 2.72 -27.74
C MET A 71 14.81 3.10 -29.00
N ARG A 72 14.50 4.39 -29.19
CA ARG A 72 13.64 4.89 -30.28
C ARG A 72 14.37 5.89 -31.17
N GLU A 73 15.70 5.91 -31.12
CA GLU A 73 16.53 6.80 -31.91
C GLU A 73 16.29 6.60 -33.42
N ASP A 74 15.86 5.39 -33.82
CA ASP A 74 15.50 5.02 -35.19
C ASP A 74 14.14 5.57 -35.66
N ARG A 75 13.31 6.10 -34.76
CA ARG A 75 11.96 6.60 -35.07
C ARG A 75 12.01 8.09 -35.34
N ARG A 76 11.27 8.56 -36.35
CA ARG A 76 11.00 10.00 -36.51
C ARG A 76 10.26 10.53 -35.29
N SER A 77 10.66 11.71 -34.82
CA SER A 77 9.93 12.43 -33.78
C SER A 77 8.52 12.75 -34.27
N TYR A 78 7.57 12.82 -33.34
CA TYR A 78 6.20 13.23 -33.65
C TYR A 78 6.14 14.68 -34.17
N ASP A 79 7.08 15.53 -33.74
CA ASP A 79 7.20 16.92 -34.20
C ASP A 79 7.69 17.04 -35.66
N ASP A 80 8.23 15.97 -36.24
CA ASP A 80 8.74 15.91 -37.62
C ASP A 80 7.74 15.26 -38.60
N ILE A 81 6.49 15.04 -38.17
CA ILE A 81 5.39 14.45 -38.96
C ILE A 81 4.44 15.57 -39.41
#